data_AF-A0A9E4CYX7-F1
#
_entry.id   AF-A0A9E4CYX7-F1
#
_cell.length_a   1.000
_cell.length_b   1.000
_cell.length_c   1.000
_cell.angle_alpha   90.00
_cell.angle_beta   90.00
_cell.angle_gamma   90.00
#
_symmetry.space_group_name_H-M   'P 1'
#
loop_
_entity.id
_entity.type
_entity.pdbx_description
1 polymer ?
#
loop_
_entity_poly.entity_id
_entity_poly.type
_entity_poly.pdbx_seq_one_letter_code
_entity_poly.pdbx_strand_id
1 'polypeptide(L)' 'MSDVKVGIIMGSQSDWPTMREAAAVLDELQVGYETKIVSAHR' A
#
# COMPACT_ATOMS: atom_id res chain seq x y z
N MET A 1 13.15 12.65 -4.36
CA MET A 1 12.43 11.37 -4.17
C MET A 1 12.03 11.34 -2.71
N SER A 2 10.74 11.38 -2.41
CA SER A 2 10.24 11.21 -1.04
C SER A 2 10.72 9.85 -0.54
N ASP A 3 11.38 9.85 0.61
CA ASP A 3 11.83 8.62 1.26
C ASP A 3 10.61 7.73 1.55
N VAL A 4 10.63 6.49 1.09
CA VAL A 4 9.49 5.57 1.23
C VAL A 4 9.46 5.08 2.67
N LYS A 5 8.48 5.57 3.44
CA LYS A 5 8.37 5.28 4.88
C LYS A 5 7.37 4.18 5.20
N VAL A 6 6.45 3.88 4.29
CA VAL A 6 5.33 2.95 4.52
C VAL A 6 5.27 1.91 3.40
N GLY A 7 5.16 0.63 3.77
CA GLY A 7 4.85 -0.45 2.83
C GLY A 7 3.40 -0.92 3.02
N ILE A 8 2.59 -0.82 1.98
CA ILE A 8 1.24 -1.38 1.93
C ILE A 8 1.32 -2.75 1.26
N ILE A 9 1.21 -3.81 2.06
CA ILE A 9 1.22 -5.19 1.56
C ILE A 9 -0.17 -5.81 1.62
N MET A 10 -0.49 -6.66 0.65
CA MET A 10 -1.77 -7.37 0.59
C MET A 10 -1.62 -8.79 0.04
N GLY A 11 -2.49 -9.71 0.45
CA GLY A 11 -2.35 -11.13 0.11
C GLY A 11 -2.82 -11.49 -1.30
N SER A 12 -3.61 -10.63 -1.92
CA SER A 12 -4.23 -10.84 -3.22
C SER A 12 -4.61 -9.54 -3.92
N GLN A 13 -4.85 -9.60 -5.23
CA GLN A 13 -5.38 -8.45 -5.98
C GLN A 13 -6.78 -8.03 -5.50
N SER A 14 -7.59 -8.96 -4.99
CA SER A 14 -8.94 -8.67 -4.49
C SER A 14 -8.95 -7.83 -3.22
N ASP A 15 -7.83 -7.72 -2.51
CA ASP A 15 -7.71 -6.85 -1.33
C ASP A 15 -7.52 -5.38 -1.71
N TRP A 16 -7.10 -5.09 -2.95
CA TRP A 16 -6.74 -3.75 -3.40
C TRP A 16 -7.86 -2.70 -3.26
N PRO A 17 -9.14 -3.00 -3.57
CA PRO A 17 -10.22 -2.04 -3.36
C PRO A 17 -10.31 -1.51 -1.93
N THR A 18 -9.90 -2.30 -0.93
CA THR A 18 -9.82 -1.88 0.47
C THR A 18 -8.49 -1.15 0.76
N MET A 19 -7.38 -1.70 0.28
CA MET A 19 -6.03 -1.17 0.59
C MET A 19 -5.72 0.16 -0.08
N ARG A 20 -6.35 0.47 -1.22
CA ARG A 20 -6.19 1.76 -1.91
C ARG A 20 -6.65 2.96 -1.08
N GLU A 21 -7.57 2.75 -0.14
CA GLU A 21 -8.05 3.82 0.74
C GLU A 21 -6.93 4.28 1.70
N ALA A 22 -6.06 3.37 2.13
CA ALA A 22 -4.85 3.73 2.88
C ALA A 22 -3.85 4.50 2.00
N ALA A 23 -3.68 4.08 0.75
CA ALA A 23 -2.82 4.78 -0.22
C ALA A 23 -3.30 6.23 -0.46
N ALA A 24 -4.61 6.43 -0.63
CA ALA A 24 -5.21 7.75 -0.81
C ALA A 24 -4.93 8.68 0.38
N VAL A 25 -5.04 8.19 1.61
CA VAL A 25 -4.71 8.98 2.81
C VAL A 25 -3.22 9.35 2.85
N LEU A 26 -2.32 8.43 2.47
CA LEU A 26 -0.89 8.73 2.42
C LEU A 26 -0.55 9.76 1.33
N ASP A 27 -1.24 9.72 0.19
CA ASP A 27 -1.13 10.72 -0.86
C ASP A 27 -1.58 12.11 -0.35
N GLU A 28 -2.73 12.21 0.33
CA GLU A 28 -3.20 13.47 0.92
C GLU A 28 -2.18 14.07 1.92
N LEU A 29 -1.54 13.21 2.71
CA LEU A 29 -0.53 13.59 3.68
C LEU A 29 0.87 13.78 3.10
N GLN A 30 1.05 13.54 1.79
CA GLN A 30 2.34 13.61 1.08
C GLN A 30 3.41 12.68 1.71
N VAL A 31 2.99 11.51 2.20
CA VAL A 31 3.86 10.48 2.78
C VAL A 31 4.22 9.46 1.69
N GLY A 32 5.52 9.25 1.46
CA GLY A 32 5.99 8.27 0.48
C GLY A 32 5.68 6.82 0.91
N TYR A 33 5.07 6.04 0.00
CA TYR A 33 4.74 4.64 0.23
C TYR A 33 5.03 3.75 -1.00
N GLU A 34 5.09 2.44 -0.77
CA GLU A 34 5.08 1.42 -1.82
C GLU A 34 3.92 0.44 -1.63
N THR A 35 3.45 -0.17 -2.71
CA THR A 35 2.41 -1.21 -2.67
C THR A 35 2.94 -2.53 -3.25
N LYS A 36 2.69 -3.65 -2.58
CA LYS A 36 3.07 -4.99 -3.06
C LYS A 36 2.01 -6.04 -2.73
N ILE A 37 1.86 -7.03 -3.61
CA ILE A 37 1.09 -8.24 -3.31
C ILE A 37 2.07 -9.27 -2.76
N VAL A 38 1.90 -9.62 -1.49
CA VAL A 38 2.72 -10.59 -0.75
C VAL A 38 1.76 -11.48 0.02
N SER A 39 1.61 -12.73 -0.45
CA SER A 39 0.81 -13.73 0.25
C SER A 39 1.68 -14.45 1.26
N ALA A 40 1.21 -14.62 2.50
CA ALA A 40 1.93 -15.42 3.48
C ALA A 40 1.84 -16.94 3.18
N HIS A 41 0.77 -17.36 2.50
CA HIS A 41 0.48 -18.77 2.24
C HIS A 41 0.83 -19.24 0.83
N ARG A 42 0.96 -18.31 -0.12
CA ARG A 42 1.22 -18.61 -1.54
C ARG A 42 2.53 -18.01 -1.99
#